data_AF-A0ABD6H598-F1
#
_entry.id   AF-A0ABD6H598-F1
#
_cell.length_a   1.000
_cell.length_b   1.000
_cell.length_c   1.000
_cell.angle_alpha   90.00
_cell.angle_beta   90.00
_cell.angle_gamma   90.00
#
_symmetry.space_group_name_H-M   'P 1'
#
loop_
_entity.id
_entity.type
_entity.pdbx_description
1 polymer ?
#
loop_
_entity_poly.entity_id
_entity_poly.type
_entity_poly.pdbx_seq_one_letter_code
_entity_poly.pdbx_strand_id
1 'polypeptide(L)'
;MTPDVRPLVAGNWKMNGTRDALDQIKAMAEGVKGPLSETVDSLICPPATLLYVATALCDDSPLLIGAQDCHQNASGAHTGDISAEMVADCFGTHVIVGHSERRTDHAETDHLVRAKAVAAHAAGLTAIICIGETADQRKAGQTLDILKRQLSGSVPDEALAEDTVIAYEPVWAIGTGVTPTIADVTEAHAFMRAELTRRLGDEGAKMRILYGGSVKPSNARELMGVANVDGALIGGASLKAADFLAIYGVYSDLTA
;
A
#
# COMPACT_ATOMS: atom_id res chain seq x y z
N MET A 1 15.20 4.09 5.66
CA MET A 1 14.78 3.93 4.26
C MET A 1 15.79 3.11 3.47
N THR A 2 15.36 2.47 2.38
CA THR A 2 16.28 1.85 1.41
C THR A 2 16.95 2.94 0.55
N PRO A 3 18.28 2.91 0.34
CA PRO A 3 18.95 3.87 -0.55
C PRO A 3 18.38 3.83 -1.97
N ASP A 4 18.28 4.99 -2.61
CA ASP A 4 17.83 5.17 -4.00
C ASP A 4 16.40 4.70 -4.32
N VAL A 5 15.62 4.31 -3.30
CA VAL A 5 14.20 3.96 -3.43
C VAL A 5 13.36 5.17 -3.05
N ARG A 6 12.59 5.69 -4.02
CA ARG A 6 11.65 6.80 -3.81
C ARG A 6 10.51 6.36 -2.88
N PRO A 7 10.29 7.02 -1.72
CA PRO A 7 9.26 6.61 -0.79
C PRO A 7 7.83 6.81 -1.33
N LEU A 8 6.88 6.02 -0.83
CA LEU A 8 5.45 6.12 -1.17
C LEU A 8 4.59 6.28 0.09
N VAL A 9 3.81 7.35 0.14
CA VAL A 9 2.79 7.58 1.18
C VAL A 9 1.42 7.29 0.59
N ALA A 10 0.91 6.09 0.88
CA ALA A 10 -0.37 5.61 0.38
C ALA A 10 -1.44 5.69 1.48
N GLY A 11 -2.64 6.17 1.15
CA GLY A 11 -3.80 6.18 2.02
C GLY A 11 -4.86 5.18 1.57
N ASN A 12 -5.17 4.19 2.40
CA ASN A 12 -6.29 3.28 2.18
C ASN A 12 -7.50 3.78 2.95
N TRP A 13 -8.50 4.32 2.24
CA TRP A 13 -9.72 4.84 2.85
C TRP A 13 -10.66 3.74 3.35
N LYS A 14 -10.44 2.49 2.93
CA LYS A 14 -11.33 1.35 3.19
C LYS A 14 -12.76 1.70 2.79
N MET A 15 -13.76 1.21 3.51
CA MET A 15 -15.17 1.54 3.28
C MET A 15 -15.57 2.92 3.85
N ASN A 16 -14.78 3.97 3.60
CA ASN A 16 -15.08 5.35 3.97
C ASN A 16 -14.97 6.27 2.77
N GLY A 17 -15.93 7.18 2.63
CA GLY A 17 -15.97 8.16 1.55
C GLY A 17 -17.30 8.13 0.80
N THR A 18 -17.97 9.28 0.81
CA THR A 18 -19.07 9.61 -0.10
C THR A 18 -18.68 10.89 -0.85
N ARG A 19 -19.59 11.49 -1.63
CA ARG A 19 -19.33 12.77 -2.31
C ARG A 19 -18.86 13.88 -1.34
N ASP A 20 -19.24 13.83 -0.08
CA ASP A 20 -18.85 14.82 0.93
C ASP A 20 -17.36 14.77 1.28
N ALA A 21 -16.68 13.67 0.94
CA ALA A 21 -15.24 13.49 1.17
C ALA A 21 -14.37 14.05 0.01
N LEU A 22 -14.97 14.49 -1.11
CA LEU A 22 -14.22 14.96 -2.27
C LEU A 22 -13.34 16.19 -1.95
N ASP A 23 -13.77 17.03 -1.02
CA ASP A 23 -12.98 18.19 -0.60
C ASP A 23 -11.71 17.79 0.18
N GLN A 24 -11.70 16.61 0.83
CA GLN A 24 -10.47 16.06 1.42
C GLN A 24 -9.48 15.64 0.33
N ILE A 25 -9.96 15.00 -0.75
CA ILE A 25 -9.12 14.60 -1.89
C ILE A 25 -8.52 15.84 -2.56
N LYS A 26 -9.33 16.86 -2.85
CA LYS A 26 -8.84 18.13 -3.42
C LYS A 26 -7.80 18.80 -2.54
N ALA A 27 -8.02 18.83 -1.22
CA ALA A 27 -7.08 19.42 -0.28
C ALA A 27 -5.75 18.65 -0.22
N MET A 28 -5.79 17.31 -0.32
CA MET A 28 -4.57 16.50 -0.47
C MET A 28 -3.87 16.79 -1.79
N ALA A 29 -4.64 16.82 -2.90
CA ALA A 29 -4.12 17.05 -4.24
C ALA A 29 -3.40 18.40 -4.36
N GLU A 30 -3.92 19.45 -3.73
CA GLU A 30 -3.25 20.74 -3.65
C GLU A 30 -2.05 20.71 -2.69
N GLY A 31 -2.19 20.06 -1.54
CA GLY A 31 -1.15 20.04 -0.50
C GLY A 31 0.10 19.22 -0.86
N VAL A 32 0.01 18.30 -1.82
CA VAL A 32 1.18 17.54 -2.29
C VAL A 32 1.96 18.25 -3.41
N LYS A 33 1.41 19.33 -3.99
CA LYS A 33 2.12 20.13 -5.00
C LYS A 33 3.37 20.78 -4.38
N GLY A 34 4.47 20.80 -5.13
CA GLY A 34 5.71 21.44 -4.75
C GLY A 34 6.92 20.49 -4.79
N PRO A 35 8.10 20.93 -4.34
CA PRO A 35 9.35 20.20 -4.55
C PRO A 35 9.37 18.78 -3.97
N LEU A 36 8.63 18.52 -2.87
CA LEU A 36 8.59 17.20 -2.25
C LEU A 36 8.00 16.12 -3.18
N SER A 37 7.12 16.49 -4.13
CA SER A 37 6.58 15.54 -5.10
C SER A 37 7.59 15.09 -6.14
N GLU A 38 8.80 15.65 -6.15
CA GLU A 38 9.90 15.17 -6.99
C GLU A 38 10.67 14.02 -6.32
N THR A 39 10.53 13.85 -5.01
CA THR A 39 11.28 12.86 -4.22
C THR A 39 10.40 11.90 -3.42
N VAL A 40 9.08 12.11 -3.38
CA VAL A 40 8.13 11.27 -2.65
C VAL A 40 6.85 11.10 -3.46
N ASP A 41 6.37 9.86 -3.57
CA ASP A 41 5.05 9.57 -4.14
C ASP A 41 3.95 9.69 -3.08
N SER A 42 2.79 10.17 -3.51
CA SER A 42 1.58 10.22 -2.69
C SER A 42 0.44 9.53 -3.43
N LEU A 43 -0.34 8.72 -2.71
CA LEU A 43 -1.41 7.91 -3.28
C LEU A 43 -2.62 7.89 -2.35
N ILE A 44 -3.84 8.00 -2.89
CA ILE A 44 -5.09 7.71 -2.17
C ILE A 44 -5.86 6.61 -2.89
N CYS A 45 -6.35 5.65 -2.12
CA CYS A 45 -7.20 4.55 -2.59
C CYS A 45 -8.61 4.72 -1.99
N PRO A 46 -9.52 5.46 -2.64
CA PRO A 46 -10.91 5.62 -2.19
C PRO A 46 -11.76 4.38 -2.54
N PRO A 47 -13.00 4.29 -2.03
CA PRO A 47 -13.96 3.29 -2.51
C PRO A 47 -14.16 3.40 -4.02
N ALA A 48 -14.40 2.26 -4.70
CA ALA A 48 -14.56 2.20 -6.16
C ALA A 48 -15.65 3.15 -6.69
N THR A 49 -16.68 3.44 -5.89
CA THR A 49 -17.75 4.41 -6.22
C THR A 49 -17.27 5.85 -6.38
N LEU A 50 -16.08 6.18 -5.89
CA LEU A 50 -15.46 7.51 -6.01
C LEU A 50 -14.26 7.53 -6.96
N LEU A 51 -13.81 6.38 -7.46
CA LEU A 51 -12.52 6.25 -8.16
C LEU A 51 -12.36 7.22 -9.33
N TYR A 52 -13.31 7.21 -10.28
CA TYR A 52 -13.26 8.09 -11.46
C TYR A 52 -13.36 9.58 -11.12
N VAL A 53 -14.16 9.93 -10.10
CA VAL A 53 -14.28 11.33 -9.68
C VAL A 53 -13.00 11.79 -8.97
N ALA A 54 -12.37 10.91 -8.20
CA ALA A 54 -11.12 11.20 -7.53
C ALA A 54 -9.98 11.43 -8.53
N THR A 55 -9.86 10.59 -9.57
CA THR A 55 -8.85 10.78 -10.62
C THR A 55 -9.09 12.06 -11.40
N ALA A 56 -10.32 12.37 -11.77
CA ALA A 56 -10.66 13.62 -12.46
C ALA A 56 -10.38 14.87 -11.62
N LEU A 57 -10.44 14.79 -10.28
CA LEU A 57 -10.11 15.89 -9.39
C LEU A 57 -8.61 16.10 -9.17
N CYS A 58 -7.78 15.18 -9.67
CA CYS A 58 -6.33 15.16 -9.45
C CYS A 58 -5.55 15.19 -10.78
N ASP A 59 -6.18 15.52 -11.91
CA ASP A 59 -5.52 15.53 -13.22
C ASP A 59 -4.38 16.55 -13.33
N ASP A 60 -4.42 17.60 -12.50
CA ASP A 60 -3.44 18.69 -12.40
C ASP A 60 -2.52 18.55 -11.16
N SER A 61 -2.51 17.39 -10.51
CA SER A 61 -1.80 17.13 -9.26
C SER A 61 -0.87 15.93 -9.34
N PRO A 62 0.26 15.91 -8.60
CA PRO A 62 1.07 14.70 -8.45
C PRO A 62 0.43 13.65 -7.53
N LEU A 63 -0.75 13.91 -6.95
CA LEU A 63 -1.46 12.93 -6.13
C LEU A 63 -1.98 11.78 -7.00
N LEU A 64 -1.43 10.60 -6.81
CA LEU A 64 -1.87 9.39 -7.48
C LEU A 64 -3.18 8.88 -6.86
N ILE A 65 -4.00 8.23 -7.68
CA ILE A 65 -5.22 7.56 -7.22
C ILE A 65 -5.16 6.08 -7.59
N GLY A 66 -5.61 5.23 -6.67
CA GLY A 66 -5.64 3.78 -6.84
C GLY A 66 -6.94 3.13 -6.35
N ALA A 67 -7.11 1.85 -6.62
CA ALA A 67 -8.25 1.06 -6.16
C ALA A 67 -7.89 0.24 -4.90
N GLN A 68 -8.92 -0.21 -4.18
CA GLN A 68 -8.78 -1.01 -2.95
C GLN A 68 -8.80 -2.52 -3.20
N ASP A 69 -9.23 -2.95 -4.39
CA ASP A 69 -9.23 -4.35 -4.84
C ASP A 69 -9.45 -4.39 -6.36
N CYS A 70 -9.10 -5.52 -6.99
CA CYS A 70 -9.53 -5.86 -8.34
C CYS A 70 -9.77 -7.36 -8.48
N HIS A 71 -10.46 -7.75 -9.54
CA HIS A 71 -10.72 -9.12 -9.92
C HIS A 71 -9.57 -9.68 -10.77
N GLN A 72 -9.31 -10.99 -10.67
CA GLN A 72 -8.24 -11.68 -11.41
C GLN A 72 -8.52 -11.87 -12.90
N ASN A 73 -9.79 -11.74 -13.32
CA ASN A 73 -10.19 -11.81 -14.73
C ASN A 73 -10.46 -10.41 -15.28
N ALA A 74 -10.06 -10.19 -16.52
CA ALA A 74 -10.24 -8.93 -17.23
C ALA A 74 -11.72 -8.52 -17.46
N SER A 75 -12.58 -9.52 -17.65
CA SER A 75 -14.03 -9.37 -17.81
C SER A 75 -14.73 -10.72 -17.62
N GLY A 76 -16.05 -10.73 -17.51
CA GLY A 76 -16.84 -11.97 -17.46
C GLY A 76 -18.13 -11.85 -16.65
N ALA A 77 -18.76 -12.99 -16.38
CA ALA A 77 -19.98 -13.08 -15.59
C ALA A 77 -19.68 -13.00 -14.08
N HIS A 78 -19.22 -11.83 -13.64
CA HIS A 78 -18.74 -11.53 -12.29
C HIS A 78 -19.53 -10.34 -11.71
N THR A 79 -20.84 -10.52 -11.52
CA THR A 79 -21.74 -9.42 -11.11
C THR A 79 -21.30 -8.80 -9.78
N GLY A 80 -20.91 -7.53 -9.82
CA GLY A 80 -20.48 -6.75 -8.66
C GLY A 80 -18.96 -6.62 -8.50
N ASP A 81 -18.18 -7.39 -9.28
CA ASP A 81 -16.71 -7.32 -9.26
C ASP A 81 -16.19 -6.21 -10.19
N ILE A 82 -14.99 -5.71 -9.88
CA ILE A 82 -14.29 -4.67 -10.65
C ILE A 82 -13.00 -5.25 -11.20
N SER A 83 -12.77 -5.16 -12.51
CA SER A 83 -11.52 -5.64 -13.12
C SER A 83 -10.39 -4.60 -13.01
N ALA A 84 -9.15 -5.05 -13.18
CA ALA A 84 -7.99 -4.17 -13.22
C ALA A 84 -8.08 -3.17 -14.39
N GLU A 85 -8.62 -3.59 -15.54
CA GLU A 85 -8.82 -2.74 -16.71
C GLU A 85 -9.83 -1.63 -16.44
N MET A 86 -10.88 -1.89 -15.65
CA MET A 86 -11.81 -0.83 -15.24
C MET A 86 -11.14 0.22 -14.34
N VAL A 87 -10.21 -0.22 -13.48
CA VAL A 87 -9.41 0.69 -12.64
C VAL A 87 -8.51 1.56 -13.52
N ALA A 88 -7.81 0.96 -14.48
CA ALA A 88 -6.94 1.67 -15.42
C ALA A 88 -7.72 2.63 -16.33
N ASP A 89 -8.89 2.23 -16.82
CA ASP A 89 -9.77 3.07 -17.65
C ASP A 89 -10.26 4.32 -16.90
N CYS A 90 -10.40 4.23 -15.57
CA CYS A 90 -10.69 5.38 -14.72
C CYS A 90 -9.45 6.24 -14.41
N PHE A 91 -8.30 6.02 -15.06
CA PHE A 91 -7.00 6.64 -14.76
C PHE A 91 -6.42 6.27 -13.38
N GLY A 92 -6.90 5.17 -12.77
CA GLY A 92 -6.26 4.59 -11.60
C GLY A 92 -4.86 4.11 -11.96
N THR A 93 -3.92 4.25 -11.04
CA THR A 93 -2.50 3.89 -11.25
C THR A 93 -2.05 2.71 -10.40
N HIS A 94 -2.75 2.47 -9.28
CA HIS A 94 -2.41 1.45 -8.30
C HIS A 94 -3.63 0.64 -7.92
N VAL A 95 -3.43 -0.58 -7.40
CA VAL A 95 -4.48 -1.36 -6.76
C VAL A 95 -3.93 -2.11 -5.55
N ILE A 96 -4.62 -1.99 -4.42
CA ILE A 96 -4.34 -2.80 -3.23
C ILE A 96 -4.91 -4.20 -3.45
N VAL A 97 -4.11 -5.23 -3.17
CA VAL A 97 -4.56 -6.63 -3.22
C VAL A 97 -4.09 -7.38 -1.99
N GLY A 98 -4.91 -8.32 -1.50
CA GLY A 98 -4.56 -9.12 -0.33
C GLY A 98 -4.48 -8.35 0.98
N HIS A 99 -5.18 -7.22 1.10
CA HIS A 99 -5.34 -6.52 2.38
C HIS A 99 -5.86 -7.49 3.46
N SER A 100 -5.40 -7.34 4.70
CA SER A 100 -5.72 -8.22 5.83
C SER A 100 -7.23 -8.46 6.04
N GLU A 101 -8.04 -7.40 5.89
CA GLU A 101 -9.51 -7.46 5.93
C GLU A 101 -10.06 -8.38 4.82
N ARG A 102 -9.50 -8.35 3.60
CA ARG A 102 -9.93 -9.23 2.51
C ARG A 102 -9.48 -10.67 2.70
N ARG A 103 -8.25 -10.88 3.17
CA ARG A 103 -7.74 -12.22 3.52
C ARG A 103 -8.60 -12.89 4.59
N THR A 104 -9.05 -12.11 5.58
CA THR A 104 -9.82 -12.62 6.72
C THR A 104 -11.30 -12.74 6.39
N ASP A 105 -11.92 -11.66 5.94
CA ASP A 105 -13.38 -11.55 5.84
C ASP A 105 -13.92 -12.06 4.49
N HIS A 106 -13.06 -12.10 3.46
CA HIS A 106 -13.37 -12.60 2.12
C HIS A 106 -12.59 -13.87 1.75
N ALA A 107 -11.84 -14.45 2.70
CA ALA A 107 -11.06 -15.68 2.53
C ALA A 107 -10.09 -15.66 1.33
N GLU A 108 -9.52 -14.49 1.02
CA GLU A 108 -8.57 -14.39 -0.09
C GLU A 108 -7.25 -15.10 0.23
N THR A 109 -6.96 -16.13 -0.56
CA THR A 109 -5.74 -16.94 -0.43
C THR A 109 -4.55 -16.27 -1.11
N ASP A 110 -3.32 -16.68 -0.75
CA ASP A 110 -2.10 -16.17 -1.40
C ASP A 110 -2.16 -16.35 -2.93
N HIS A 111 -2.67 -17.48 -3.42
CA HIS A 111 -2.83 -17.73 -4.86
C HIS A 111 -3.81 -16.75 -5.52
N LEU A 112 -4.93 -16.45 -4.86
CA LEU A 112 -5.88 -15.47 -5.39
C LEU A 112 -5.27 -14.06 -5.43
N VAL A 113 -4.54 -13.69 -4.37
CA VAL A 113 -3.82 -12.41 -4.33
C VAL A 113 -2.79 -12.32 -5.46
N ARG A 114 -2.03 -13.39 -5.72
CA ARG A 114 -1.12 -13.46 -6.87
C ARG A 114 -1.85 -13.30 -8.19
N ALA A 115 -2.98 -13.96 -8.38
CA ALA A 115 -3.77 -13.85 -9.61
C ALA A 115 -4.27 -12.42 -9.84
N LYS A 116 -4.70 -11.72 -8.78
CA LYS A 116 -5.08 -10.31 -8.85
C LYS A 116 -3.89 -9.39 -9.15
N ALA A 117 -2.74 -9.61 -8.54
CA ALA A 117 -1.52 -8.87 -8.83
C ALA A 117 -1.10 -9.03 -10.30
N VAL A 118 -1.15 -10.25 -10.85
CA VAL A 118 -0.89 -10.51 -12.27
C VAL A 118 -1.88 -9.75 -13.17
N ALA A 119 -3.18 -9.74 -12.82
CA ALA A 119 -4.18 -8.98 -13.56
C ALA A 119 -3.91 -7.46 -13.50
N ALA A 120 -3.50 -6.94 -12.35
CA ALA A 120 -3.10 -5.55 -12.19
C ALA A 120 -1.91 -5.19 -13.10
N HIS A 121 -0.84 -5.99 -13.10
CA HIS A 121 0.33 -5.76 -13.95
C HIS A 121 -0.04 -5.81 -15.44
N ALA A 122 -0.89 -6.77 -15.83
CA ALA A 122 -1.37 -6.90 -17.21
C ALA A 122 -2.19 -5.67 -17.69
N ALA A 123 -2.86 -4.98 -16.77
CA ALA A 123 -3.58 -3.73 -17.02
C ALA A 123 -2.68 -2.48 -16.92
N GLY A 124 -1.37 -2.63 -16.66
CA GLY A 124 -0.43 -1.53 -16.49
C GLY A 124 -0.54 -0.80 -15.14
N LEU A 125 -1.12 -1.44 -14.12
CA LEU A 125 -1.24 -0.91 -12.77
C LEU A 125 -0.11 -1.41 -11.87
N THR A 126 0.27 -0.60 -10.88
CA THR A 126 1.14 -1.05 -9.79
C THR A 126 0.32 -1.78 -8.72
N ALA A 127 0.66 -3.05 -8.43
CA ALA A 127 0.01 -3.82 -7.36
C ALA A 127 0.64 -3.52 -5.99
N ILE A 128 -0.18 -3.11 -5.02
CA ILE A 128 0.20 -3.02 -3.61
C ILE A 128 -0.23 -4.31 -2.92
N ILE A 129 0.70 -5.26 -2.79
CA ILE A 129 0.45 -6.58 -2.23
C ILE A 129 0.62 -6.53 -0.71
N CYS A 130 -0.48 -6.69 0.02
CA CYS A 130 -0.41 -6.69 1.47
C CYS A 130 -0.12 -8.09 2.04
N ILE A 131 0.74 -8.12 3.06
CA ILE A 131 1.13 -9.31 3.80
C ILE A 131 1.21 -8.99 5.29
N GLY A 132 1.00 -9.98 6.15
CA GLY A 132 0.94 -9.79 7.59
C GLY A 132 0.54 -11.03 8.35
N GLU A 133 1.01 -11.13 9.60
CA GLU A 133 0.64 -12.18 10.53
C GLU A 133 -0.42 -11.74 11.54
N THR A 134 -1.25 -12.69 11.95
CA THR A 134 -2.27 -12.47 12.99
C THR A 134 -1.68 -12.51 14.40
N ALA A 135 -2.47 -12.08 15.39
CA ALA A 135 -2.07 -12.13 16.80
C ALA A 135 -1.71 -13.55 17.27
N ASP A 136 -2.44 -14.57 16.80
CA ASP A 136 -2.18 -15.95 17.20
C ASP A 136 -0.91 -16.51 16.54
N GLN A 137 -0.67 -16.17 15.27
CA GLN A 137 0.57 -16.52 14.57
C GLN A 137 1.79 -15.87 15.23
N ARG A 138 1.68 -14.59 15.60
CA ARG A 138 2.74 -13.89 16.34
C ARG A 138 3.01 -14.53 17.71
N LYS A 139 1.97 -14.82 18.49
CA LYS A 139 2.11 -15.52 19.79
C LYS A 139 2.74 -16.90 19.65
N ALA A 140 2.52 -17.57 18.52
CA ALA A 140 3.15 -18.85 18.19
C ALA A 140 4.59 -18.72 17.66
N GLY A 141 5.15 -17.50 17.55
CA GLY A 141 6.49 -17.26 17.04
C GLY A 141 6.61 -17.44 15.52
N GLN A 142 5.52 -17.34 14.77
CA GLN A 142 5.45 -17.67 13.35
C GLN A 142 5.52 -16.46 12.41
N THR A 143 5.78 -15.25 12.92
CA THR A 143 5.77 -14.01 12.11
C THR A 143 6.56 -14.18 10.81
N LEU A 144 7.85 -14.53 10.89
CA LEU A 144 8.71 -14.62 9.71
C LEU A 144 8.29 -15.74 8.75
N ASP A 145 7.83 -16.88 9.27
CA ASP A 145 7.34 -17.99 8.43
C ASP A 145 6.07 -17.60 7.66
N ILE A 146 5.17 -16.84 8.29
CA ILE A 146 3.97 -16.33 7.64
C ILE A 146 4.33 -15.31 6.57
N LEU A 147 5.22 -14.35 6.87
CA LEU A 147 5.67 -13.38 5.88
C LEU A 147 6.34 -14.06 4.68
N LYS A 148 7.20 -15.06 4.92
CA LYS A 148 7.85 -15.83 3.85
C LYS A 148 6.83 -16.56 2.97
N ARG A 149 5.88 -17.25 3.59
CA ARG A 149 4.81 -17.97 2.87
C ARG A 149 4.01 -17.01 2.01
N GLN A 150 3.55 -15.90 2.59
CA GLN A 150 2.71 -14.94 1.88
C GLN A 150 3.46 -14.22 0.76
N LEU A 151 4.73 -13.84 0.98
CA LEU A 151 5.60 -13.34 -0.10
C LEU A 151 5.69 -14.36 -1.23
N SER A 152 6.05 -15.61 -0.92
CA SER A 152 6.22 -16.68 -1.90
C SER A 152 4.93 -17.00 -2.66
N GLY A 153 3.78 -16.95 -1.99
CA GLY A 153 2.50 -17.33 -2.57
C GLY A 153 1.78 -16.19 -3.29
N SER A 154 1.99 -14.95 -2.86
CA SER A 154 1.22 -13.78 -3.31
C SER A 154 1.96 -12.91 -4.33
N VAL A 155 3.30 -12.88 -4.29
CA VAL A 155 4.09 -12.05 -5.21
C VAL A 155 4.40 -12.86 -6.48
N PRO A 156 4.01 -12.37 -7.68
CA PRO A 156 4.35 -13.01 -8.96
C PRO A 156 5.86 -13.17 -9.12
N ASP A 157 6.30 -14.19 -9.87
CA ASP A 157 7.73 -14.44 -10.07
C ASP A 157 8.34 -13.48 -11.11
N GLU A 158 7.49 -12.88 -11.93
CA GLU A 158 7.81 -11.84 -12.92
C GLU A 158 7.66 -10.41 -12.37
N ALA A 159 7.39 -10.26 -11.08
CA ALA A 159 7.19 -8.95 -10.45
C ALA A 159 8.44 -8.06 -10.55
N LEU A 160 8.23 -6.79 -10.93
CA LEU A 160 9.27 -5.78 -11.05
C LEU A 160 9.14 -4.74 -9.93
N ALA A 161 10.21 -4.04 -9.61
CA ALA A 161 10.17 -2.98 -8.59
C ALA A 161 9.26 -1.80 -9.00
N GLU A 162 9.07 -1.59 -10.31
CA GLU A 162 8.23 -0.50 -10.85
C GLU A 162 6.73 -0.80 -10.77
N ASP A 163 6.33 -2.06 -10.90
CA ASP A 163 4.92 -2.50 -10.92
C ASP A 163 4.45 -3.16 -9.63
N THR A 164 5.35 -3.40 -8.66
CA THR A 164 5.02 -4.10 -7.42
C THR A 164 5.48 -3.32 -6.19
N VAL A 165 4.59 -3.23 -5.19
CA VAL A 165 4.85 -2.68 -3.87
C VAL A 165 4.38 -3.68 -2.82
N ILE A 166 5.16 -3.87 -1.75
CA ILE A 166 4.77 -4.70 -0.61
C ILE A 166 4.28 -3.79 0.52
N ALA A 167 3.16 -4.13 1.16
CA ALA A 167 2.71 -3.47 2.38
C ALA A 167 2.66 -4.47 3.54
N TYR A 168 3.48 -4.25 4.56
CA TYR A 168 3.48 -5.09 5.76
C TYR A 168 2.45 -4.61 6.78
N GLU A 169 1.48 -5.47 7.05
CA GLU A 169 0.41 -5.27 8.00
C GLU A 169 0.69 -6.09 9.27
N PRO A 170 1.15 -5.47 10.38
CA PRO A 170 1.17 -6.14 11.67
C PRO A 170 -0.28 -6.30 12.18
N VAL A 171 -1.02 -7.29 11.65
CA VAL A 171 -2.47 -7.45 11.84
C VAL A 171 -2.84 -7.53 13.32
N TRP A 172 -1.96 -8.12 14.13
CA TRP A 172 -2.06 -8.19 15.58
C TRP A 172 -2.15 -6.82 16.29
N ALA A 173 -1.73 -5.73 15.65
CA ALA A 173 -1.75 -4.36 16.14
C ALA A 173 -2.83 -3.47 15.47
N ILE A 174 -3.45 -3.92 14.38
CA ILE A 174 -4.45 -3.12 13.66
C ILE A 174 -5.72 -2.98 14.52
N GLY A 175 -6.11 -1.75 14.82
CA GLY A 175 -7.35 -1.46 15.56
C GLY A 175 -7.33 -1.79 17.05
N THR A 176 -6.23 -2.36 17.57
CA THR A 176 -6.12 -2.77 18.98
C THR A 176 -5.57 -1.69 19.90
N GLY A 177 -5.04 -0.59 19.34
CA GLY A 177 -4.33 0.45 20.09
C GLY A 177 -2.89 0.07 20.44
N VAL A 178 -2.48 -1.17 20.16
CA VAL A 178 -1.09 -1.60 20.31
C VAL A 178 -0.29 -1.08 19.12
N THR A 179 0.85 -0.44 19.41
CA THR A 179 1.77 0.04 18.36
C THR A 179 3.00 -0.87 18.35
N PRO A 180 3.35 -1.47 17.20
CA PRO A 180 4.61 -2.19 17.04
C PRO A 180 5.80 -1.32 17.44
N THR A 181 6.79 -1.93 18.07
CA THR A 181 8.04 -1.24 18.39
C THR A 181 8.89 -1.06 17.13
N ILE A 182 9.85 -0.13 17.17
CA ILE A 182 10.83 0.03 16.07
C ILE A 182 11.60 -1.25 15.80
N ALA A 183 11.88 -2.05 16.83
CA ALA A 183 12.52 -3.35 16.68
C ALA A 183 11.65 -4.33 15.88
N ASP A 184 10.34 -4.38 16.16
CA ASP A 184 9.39 -5.22 15.41
C ASP A 184 9.34 -4.84 13.93
N VAL A 185 9.30 -3.53 13.65
CA VAL A 185 9.27 -3.00 12.28
C VAL A 185 10.58 -3.31 11.56
N THR A 186 11.72 -3.09 12.24
CA THR A 186 13.05 -3.35 11.70
C THR A 186 13.23 -4.81 11.33
N GLU A 187 12.85 -5.74 12.21
CA GLU A 187 12.97 -7.19 11.99
C GLU A 187 12.15 -7.63 10.77
N ALA A 188 10.86 -7.26 10.74
CA ALA A 188 9.97 -7.65 9.65
C ALA A 188 10.42 -7.06 8.30
N HIS A 189 10.77 -5.77 8.25
CA HIS A 189 11.20 -5.12 7.01
C HIS A 189 12.55 -5.64 6.49
N ALA A 190 13.52 -5.87 7.38
CA ALA A 190 14.79 -6.47 6.98
C ALA A 190 14.61 -7.89 6.43
N PHE A 191 13.75 -8.69 7.07
CA PHE A 191 13.44 -10.03 6.62
C PHE A 191 12.76 -10.05 5.24
N MET A 192 11.73 -9.22 5.04
CA MET A 192 11.05 -9.11 3.75
C MET A 192 12.00 -8.67 2.63
N ARG A 193 12.84 -7.65 2.89
CA ARG A 193 13.85 -7.20 1.91
C ARG A 193 14.78 -8.34 1.51
N ALA A 194 15.28 -9.11 2.49
CA ALA A 194 16.17 -10.23 2.22
C ALA A 194 15.47 -11.33 1.39
N GLU A 195 14.22 -11.66 1.71
CA GLU A 195 13.45 -12.68 0.99
C GLU A 195 13.10 -12.25 -0.43
N LEU A 196 12.71 -10.99 -0.62
CA LEU A 196 12.47 -10.40 -1.95
C LEU A 196 13.74 -10.41 -2.79
N THR A 197 14.86 -9.93 -2.25
CA THR A 197 16.17 -9.92 -2.93
C THR A 197 16.60 -11.34 -3.31
N ARG A 198 16.40 -12.32 -2.41
CA ARG A 198 16.71 -13.72 -2.67
C ARG A 198 15.88 -14.31 -3.81
N ARG A 199 14.61 -13.92 -3.94
CA ARG A 199 13.69 -14.43 -4.97
C ARG A 199 13.80 -13.70 -6.31
N LEU A 200 13.93 -12.38 -6.28
CA LEU A 200 13.79 -11.50 -7.45
C LEU A 200 15.06 -10.71 -7.78
N GLY A 201 16.17 -10.95 -7.09
CA GLY A 201 17.45 -10.27 -7.34
C GLY A 201 17.36 -8.77 -7.15
N ASP A 202 17.87 -8.02 -8.12
CA ASP A 202 17.92 -6.55 -8.10
C ASP A 202 16.53 -5.90 -8.02
N GLU A 203 15.51 -6.52 -8.63
CA GLU A 203 14.12 -6.04 -8.52
C GLU A 203 13.63 -6.15 -7.08
N GLY A 204 13.90 -7.28 -6.43
CA GLY A 204 13.59 -7.48 -5.01
C GLY A 204 14.34 -6.54 -4.07
N ALA A 205 15.55 -6.10 -4.44
CA ALA A 205 16.33 -5.14 -3.67
C ALA A 205 15.77 -3.71 -3.75
N LYS A 206 15.12 -3.35 -4.86
CA LYS A 206 14.56 -2.01 -5.12
C LYS A 206 13.07 -1.87 -4.82
N MET A 207 12.36 -3.00 -4.68
CA MET A 207 10.91 -3.02 -4.45
C MET A 207 10.52 -2.23 -3.20
N ARG A 208 9.56 -1.32 -3.28
CA ARG A 208 9.12 -0.54 -2.11
C ARG A 208 8.45 -1.44 -1.08
N ILE A 209 8.85 -1.29 0.19
CA ILE A 209 8.21 -1.97 1.32
C ILE A 209 7.58 -0.92 2.26
N LEU A 210 6.26 -0.83 2.23
CA LEU A 210 5.48 0.10 3.05
C LEU A 210 5.19 -0.52 4.41
N TYR A 211 5.21 0.32 5.44
CA TYR A 211 4.66 -0.04 6.74
C TYR A 211 3.15 0.22 6.77
N GLY A 212 2.36 -0.84 6.93
CA GLY A 212 0.88 -0.81 6.96
C GLY A 212 0.26 -0.82 8.36
N GLY A 213 1.08 -0.63 9.41
CA GLY A 213 0.57 -0.50 10.79
C GLY A 213 -0.01 0.89 11.08
N SER A 214 -0.27 1.18 12.36
CA SER A 214 -0.83 2.49 12.75
C SER A 214 0.20 3.61 12.59
N VAL A 215 0.08 4.37 11.50
CA VAL A 215 0.84 5.60 11.25
C VAL A 215 -0.04 6.82 11.53
N LYS A 216 0.52 7.76 12.30
CA LYS A 216 -0.06 9.04 12.68
C LYS A 216 1.01 10.13 12.55
N PRO A 217 0.64 11.41 12.46
CA PRO A 217 1.62 12.49 12.43
C PRO A 217 2.66 12.42 13.57
N SER A 218 2.24 11.98 14.77
CA SER A 218 3.10 11.91 15.95
C SER A 218 4.16 10.82 15.93
N ASN A 219 4.03 9.77 15.09
CA ASN A 219 5.00 8.66 15.03
C ASN A 219 5.60 8.45 13.63
N ALA A 220 5.12 9.16 12.61
CA ALA A 220 5.55 8.99 11.22
C ALA A 220 7.06 9.20 11.04
N ARG A 221 7.64 10.26 11.62
CA ARG A 221 9.08 10.54 11.47
C ARG A 221 9.96 9.39 11.94
N GLU A 222 9.62 8.77 13.07
CA GLU A 222 10.40 7.67 13.63
C GLU A 222 10.28 6.42 12.75
N LEU A 223 9.06 6.06 12.35
CA LEU A 223 8.78 4.88 11.54
C LEU A 223 9.35 4.99 10.12
N MET A 224 9.20 6.13 9.45
CA MET A 224 9.69 6.35 8.09
C MET A 224 11.23 6.43 8.04
N GLY A 225 11.89 6.68 9.17
CA GLY A 225 13.35 6.64 9.28
C GLY A 225 13.93 5.23 9.34
N VAL A 226 13.13 4.20 9.62
CA VAL A 226 13.61 2.81 9.81
C VAL A 226 14.20 2.25 8.50
N ALA A 227 15.29 1.48 8.61
CA ALA A 227 15.89 0.82 7.45
C ALA A 227 14.88 -0.13 6.77
N ASN A 228 14.87 -0.15 5.43
CA ASN A 228 13.91 -0.93 4.62
C ASN A 228 12.42 -0.55 4.77
N VAL A 229 12.09 0.53 5.48
CA VAL A 229 10.78 1.17 5.40
C VAL A 229 10.85 2.24 4.31
N ASP A 230 10.07 2.05 3.25
CA ASP A 230 10.09 2.89 2.04
C ASP A 230 8.76 3.64 1.88
N GLY A 231 8.03 3.84 2.97
CA GLY A 231 6.69 4.42 2.91
C GLY A 231 5.72 3.86 3.93
N ALA A 232 4.46 4.25 3.76
CA ALA A 232 3.36 3.81 4.61
C ALA A 232 2.11 3.49 3.79
N LEU A 233 1.34 2.50 4.26
CA LEU A 233 -0.05 2.29 3.86
C LEU A 233 -0.95 2.70 5.03
N ILE A 234 -1.45 3.93 4.98
CA ILE A 234 -2.13 4.62 6.07
C ILE A 234 -3.62 4.29 6.03
N GLY A 235 -4.17 3.83 7.16
CA GLY A 235 -5.61 3.68 7.37
C GLY A 235 -6.30 5.00 7.71
N GLY A 236 -6.90 5.11 8.91
CA GLY A 236 -7.77 6.23 9.28
C GLY A 236 -7.17 7.64 9.21
N ALA A 237 -5.84 7.79 9.38
CA ALA A 237 -5.18 9.10 9.23
C ALA A 237 -5.15 9.59 7.78
N SER A 238 -5.43 8.74 6.79
CA SER A 238 -5.57 9.14 5.39
C SER A 238 -6.92 9.77 5.06
N LEU A 239 -7.91 9.73 5.96
CA LEU A 239 -9.25 10.28 5.72
C LEU A 239 -9.31 11.81 5.83
N LYS A 240 -8.29 12.43 6.44
CA LYS A 240 -8.19 13.87 6.63
C LYS A 240 -6.93 14.39 5.95
N ALA A 241 -7.08 15.42 5.13
CA ALA A 241 -5.96 16.01 4.39
C ALA A 241 -4.85 16.48 5.33
N ALA A 242 -5.18 17.13 6.44
CA ALA A 242 -4.20 17.61 7.40
C ALA A 242 -3.32 16.49 7.98
N ASP A 243 -3.91 15.35 8.34
CA ASP A 243 -3.18 14.22 8.91
C ASP A 243 -2.33 13.51 7.86
N PHE A 244 -2.88 13.28 6.66
CA PHE A 244 -2.17 12.70 5.53
C PHE A 244 -0.95 13.56 5.12
N LEU A 245 -1.16 14.87 4.94
CA LEU A 245 -0.11 15.81 4.54
C LEU A 245 0.96 15.98 5.63
N ALA A 246 0.59 15.89 6.91
CA ALA A 246 1.58 15.88 7.99
C ALA A 246 2.47 14.63 7.97
N ILE A 247 1.91 13.46 7.61
CA ILE A 247 2.68 12.23 7.43
C ILE A 247 3.54 12.32 6.17
N TYR A 248 3.00 12.80 5.06
CA TYR A 248 3.75 13.04 3.81
C TYR A 248 4.93 14.00 4.03
N GLY A 249 4.70 15.10 4.75
CA GLY A 249 5.69 16.14 4.98
C GLY A 249 6.91 15.71 5.78
N VAL A 250 6.88 14.60 6.54
CA VAL A 250 8.05 14.12 7.31
C VAL A 250 9.23 13.78 6.41
N TYR A 251 8.98 13.49 5.14
CA TYR A 251 10.03 13.20 4.17
C TYR A 251 10.84 14.42 3.77
N SER A 252 10.32 15.65 3.95
CA SER A 252 11.10 16.88 3.75
C SER A 252 12.40 16.85 4.55
N ASP A 253 12.40 16.22 5.72
CA ASP A 253 13.56 16.13 6.60
C ASP A 253 14.36 14.82 6.43
N LEU A 254 13.75 13.79 5.84
CA LEU A 254 14.38 12.47 5.68
C LEU A 254 15.08 12.33 4.31
N THR A 255 14.62 13.08 3.30
CA THR A 255 15.19 13.09 1.95
C THR A 255 16.02 14.34 1.64
N ALA A 256 16.14 15.27 2.60
CA ALA A 256 17.06 16.41 2.52
C ALA A 256 18.51 15.96 2.70
#